data_AF-A0A2S9F5Z5-F1
#
_entry.id   AF-A0A2S9F5Z5-F1
#
_cell.length_a   1.000
_cell.length_b   1.000
_cell.length_c   1.000
_cell.angle_alpha   90.00
_cell.angle_beta   90.00
_cell.angle_gamma   90.00
#
_symmetry.space_group_name_H-M   'P 1'
#
loop_
_entity.id
_entity.type
_entity.pdbx_description
1 polymer ?
#
loop_
_entity_poly.entity_id
_entity_poly.type
_entity_poly.pdbx_seq_one_letter_code
_entity_poly.pdbx_strand_id
1 'polypeptide(L)'
;MNTTTTQQQQRIPRHAGRPTRSPWTGTGRLIRLALHRDRVRLSIWIGALTLTMVYAPNAIKLAYPEEAQRLARVNLLKTPAGMMLGGPMFGGNETELGAMMANELMLTLIVAMSILAVLTVIRHTRAEEESGAAELVLASVVGRYARTTAALTVVAIVNLTLAATMTAAMAASGFDVVDSAGMCVGVAAVAMVFGAVAAVTAQMWRVARGATGAAMATLALAALVRGVGDVIDNSGSAL
;
A
#
# COMPACT_ATOMS: atom_id res chain seq x y z
N MET A 1 -84.33 3.59 15.68
CA MET A 1 -83.89 2.71 14.59
C MET A 1 -82.59 3.27 14.02
N ASN A 2 -81.50 2.60 14.38
CA ASN A 2 -80.09 2.65 13.97
C ASN A 2 -79.48 3.88 13.28
N THR A 3 -78.53 4.45 14.00
CA THR A 3 -77.34 5.18 13.55
C THR A 3 -76.54 4.41 12.49
N THR A 4 -76.07 5.09 11.45
CA THR A 4 -75.03 4.56 10.55
C THR A 4 -74.07 5.68 10.17
N THR A 5 -73.07 5.88 11.02
CA THR A 5 -71.92 6.75 10.79
C THR A 5 -70.95 6.01 9.86
N THR A 6 -70.88 6.41 8.60
CA THR A 6 -69.94 5.84 7.62
C THR A 6 -68.53 6.35 7.95
N GLN A 7 -67.73 5.55 8.66
CA GLN A 7 -66.29 5.82 8.83
C GLN A 7 -65.58 5.59 7.49
N GLN A 8 -65.20 6.68 6.85
CA GLN A 8 -64.32 6.67 5.69
C GLN A 8 -62.89 6.42 6.17
N GLN A 9 -62.50 5.15 6.15
CA GLN A 9 -61.17 4.68 6.55
C GLN A 9 -60.14 5.19 5.54
N GLN A 10 -59.49 6.32 5.84
CA GLN A 10 -58.36 6.85 5.09
C GLN A 10 -57.24 5.80 5.07
N ARG A 11 -57.07 5.14 3.92
CA ARG A 11 -55.90 4.29 3.65
C ARG A 11 -54.67 5.18 3.59
N ILE A 12 -53.90 5.20 4.69
CA ILE A 12 -52.53 5.75 4.70
C ILE A 12 -51.73 4.96 3.64
N PRO A 13 -51.15 5.60 2.61
CA PRO A 13 -50.33 4.88 1.64
C PRO A 13 -49.12 4.28 2.36
N ARG A 14 -49.04 2.94 2.32
CA ARG A 14 -47.98 2.13 2.90
C ARG A 14 -46.66 2.47 2.23
N HIS A 15 -45.67 2.82 3.06
CA HIS A 15 -44.23 2.85 2.82
C HIS A 15 -43.78 3.15 1.39
N ALA A 16 -43.54 4.44 1.11
CA ALA A 16 -42.56 4.82 0.10
C ALA A 16 -41.26 4.05 0.40
N GLY A 17 -40.88 3.13 -0.48
CA GLY A 17 -39.66 2.35 -0.35
C GLY A 17 -38.49 3.29 -0.09
N ARG A 18 -37.74 3.03 0.99
CA ARG A 18 -36.46 3.72 1.24
C ARG A 18 -35.71 3.71 -0.09
N PRO A 19 -35.30 4.89 -0.63
CA PRO A 19 -34.54 4.91 -1.88
C PRO A 19 -33.38 3.94 -1.71
N THR A 20 -33.26 2.99 -2.63
CA THR A 20 -32.18 1.99 -2.66
C THR A 20 -30.88 2.74 -2.91
N ARG A 21 -30.33 3.33 -1.85
CA ARG A 21 -29.06 4.05 -1.90
C ARG A 21 -27.99 3.04 -2.26
N SER A 22 -27.21 3.36 -3.28
CA SER A 22 -26.06 2.55 -3.67
C SER A 22 -25.16 2.34 -2.44
N PRO A 23 -24.66 1.12 -2.18
CA PRO A 23 -23.81 0.84 -1.02
C PRO A 23 -22.45 1.57 -1.05
N TRP A 24 -22.17 2.29 -2.15
CA TRP A 24 -20.98 3.10 -2.42
C TRP A 24 -21.25 4.62 -2.33
N THR A 25 -22.45 5.02 -1.91
CA THR A 25 -22.79 6.44 -1.79
C THR A 25 -21.85 7.11 -0.78
N GLY A 26 -21.22 8.23 -1.17
CA GLY A 26 -20.33 9.02 -0.31
C GLY A 26 -18.83 8.71 -0.40
N THR A 27 -18.41 7.65 -1.11
CA THR A 27 -16.99 7.24 -1.22
C THR A 27 -16.08 8.38 -1.70
N GLY A 28 -16.47 9.13 -2.73
CA GLY A 28 -15.64 10.22 -3.26
C GLY A 28 -15.37 11.34 -2.24
N ARG A 29 -16.34 11.66 -1.38
CA ARG A 29 -16.15 12.66 -0.32
C ARG A 29 -15.22 12.15 0.77
N LEU A 30 -15.31 10.86 1.12
CA LEU A 30 -14.40 10.22 2.07
C LEU A 30 -12.97 10.17 1.53
N ILE A 31 -12.77 9.85 0.25
CA ILE A 31 -11.45 9.89 -0.39
C ILE A 31 -10.84 11.30 -0.30
N ARG A 32 -11.62 12.33 -0.66
CA ARG A 32 -11.15 13.73 -0.60
C ARG A 32 -10.77 14.14 0.81
N LEU A 33 -11.59 13.77 1.80
CA LEU A 33 -11.33 14.07 3.20
C LEU A 33 -10.08 13.35 3.71
N ALA A 34 -9.94 12.06 3.39
CA ALA A 34 -8.78 11.25 3.77
C ALA A 34 -7.48 11.85 3.20
N LEU A 35 -7.47 12.19 1.91
CA LEU A 35 -6.33 12.84 1.27
C LEU A 35 -6.02 14.20 1.89
N HIS A 36 -7.03 15.01 2.20
CA HIS A 36 -6.82 16.32 2.81
C HIS A 36 -6.25 16.21 4.23
N ARG A 37 -6.76 15.26 5.02
CA ARG A 37 -6.34 15.02 6.40
C ARG A 37 -4.92 14.44 6.47
N ASP A 38 -4.57 13.59 5.52
CA ASP A 38 -3.31 12.85 5.55
C ASP A 38 -2.23 13.47 4.65
N ARG A 39 -2.50 14.60 3.99
CA ARG A 39 -1.57 15.22 3.03
C ARG A 39 -0.14 15.35 3.53
N VAL A 40 0.07 15.81 4.77
CA VAL A 40 1.42 16.01 5.32
C VAL A 40 2.14 14.66 5.48
N ARG A 41 1.46 13.69 6.08
CA ARG A 41 2.01 12.34 6.26
C ARG A 41 2.30 11.69 4.91
N LEU A 42 1.36 11.72 3.98
CA LEU A 42 1.52 11.13 2.64
C LEU A 42 2.64 11.83 1.86
N SER A 43 2.71 13.16 1.90
CA SER A 43 3.78 13.91 1.24
C SER A 43 5.16 13.60 1.84
N ILE A 44 5.27 13.44 3.16
CA ILE A 44 6.53 13.02 3.80
C ILE A 44 6.93 11.63 3.33
N TRP A 45 6.01 10.67 3.29
CA TRP A 45 6.28 9.32 2.80
C TRP A 45 6.67 9.30 1.33
N ILE A 46 5.93 10.01 0.48
CA ILE A 46 6.23 10.14 -0.95
C ILE A 46 7.60 10.77 -1.16
N GLY A 47 7.87 11.88 -0.46
CA GLY A 47 9.14 12.59 -0.53
C GLY A 47 10.31 11.73 -0.06
N ALA A 48 10.18 11.05 1.08
CA ALA A 48 11.23 10.21 1.64
C ALA A 48 11.59 9.05 0.72
N LEU A 49 10.60 8.28 0.27
CA LEU A 49 10.83 7.11 -0.60
C LEU A 49 11.35 7.52 -1.99
N THR A 50 10.81 8.61 -2.55
CA THR A 50 11.32 9.14 -3.83
C THR A 50 12.74 9.66 -3.68
N LEU A 51 13.07 10.33 -2.58
CA LEU A 51 14.42 10.82 -2.32
C LEU A 51 15.41 9.67 -2.17
N THR A 52 15.00 8.53 -1.58
CA THR A 52 15.84 7.32 -1.55
C THR A 52 16.21 6.83 -2.95
N MET A 53 15.30 6.90 -3.94
CA MET A 53 15.58 6.54 -5.34
C MET A 53 16.61 7.46 -6.02
N VAL A 54 16.68 8.73 -5.61
CA VAL A 54 17.67 9.67 -6.13
C VAL A 54 19.00 9.51 -5.38
N TYR A 55 18.94 9.41 -4.06
CA TYR A 55 20.11 9.42 -3.19
C TYR A 55 20.98 8.17 -3.39
N ALA A 56 20.36 6.98 -3.36
CA ALA A 56 21.12 5.74 -3.31
C ALA A 56 22.00 5.50 -4.56
N PRO A 57 21.53 5.70 -5.81
CA PRO A 57 22.40 5.60 -6.98
C PRO A 57 23.56 6.60 -6.96
N ASN A 58 23.30 7.84 -6.54
CA ASN A 58 24.33 8.89 -6.49
C ASN A 58 25.37 8.61 -5.41
N ALA A 59 24.95 8.10 -4.25
CA ALA A 59 25.86 7.68 -3.19
C ALA A 59 26.78 6.54 -3.64
N ILE A 60 26.25 5.54 -4.36
CA ILE A 60 27.06 4.45 -4.91
C ILE A 60 28.03 4.94 -5.97
N LYS A 61 27.59 5.80 -6.90
CA LYS A 61 28.47 6.40 -7.93
C LYS A 61 29.63 7.18 -7.31
N LEU A 62 29.38 7.91 -6.22
CA LEU A 62 30.40 8.70 -5.54
C LEU A 62 31.36 7.84 -4.71
N ALA A 63 30.85 6.79 -4.05
CA ALA A 63 31.65 5.90 -3.21
C ALA A 63 32.48 4.89 -4.02
N TYR A 64 31.97 4.43 -5.17
CA TYR A 64 32.59 3.39 -6.00
C TYR A 64 32.62 3.80 -7.49
N PRO A 65 33.48 4.76 -7.85
CA PRO A 65 33.54 5.28 -9.21
C PRO A 65 33.98 4.21 -10.22
N GLU A 66 34.94 3.34 -9.86
CA GLU A 66 35.46 2.31 -10.75
C GLU A 66 34.69 0.98 -10.70
N GLU A 67 34.56 0.31 -11.84
CA GLU A 67 33.89 -1.00 -11.95
C GLU A 67 34.57 -2.10 -11.14
N ALA A 68 35.91 -2.10 -11.07
CA ALA A 68 36.67 -3.06 -10.26
C ALA A 68 36.33 -2.96 -8.75
N GLN A 69 36.05 -1.74 -8.27
CA GLN A 69 35.65 -1.51 -6.88
C GLN A 69 34.20 -1.93 -6.63
N ARG A 70 33.30 -1.76 -7.62
CA ARG A 70 31.94 -2.30 -7.57
C ARG A 70 31.94 -3.83 -7.58
N LEU A 71 32.79 -4.47 -8.40
CA LEU A 71 33.00 -5.92 -8.41
C LEU A 71 33.49 -6.46 -7.06
N ALA A 72 34.42 -5.75 -6.41
CA ALA A 72 34.88 -6.12 -5.07
C ALA A 72 33.75 -6.04 -4.04
N ARG A 73 32.91 -4.99 -4.10
CA ARG A 73 31.71 -4.85 -3.25
C ARG A 73 30.69 -5.98 -3.49
N VAL A 74 30.42 -6.33 -4.74
CA VAL A 74 29.53 -7.45 -5.10
C VAL A 74 30.04 -8.75 -4.47
N ASN A 75 31.34 -9.03 -4.60
CA ASN A 75 31.92 -10.24 -4.02
C ASN A 75 31.91 -10.25 -2.48
N LEU A 76 32.03 -9.08 -1.83
CA LEU A 76 31.86 -8.93 -0.37
C LEU A 76 30.40 -9.15 0.06
N LEU A 77 29.43 -8.80 -0.79
CA LEU A 77 27.99 -8.93 -0.51
C LEU A 77 27.43 -10.33 -0.83
N LYS A 78 28.21 -11.23 -1.43
CA LYS A 78 27.90 -12.68 -1.57
C LYS A 78 27.88 -13.44 -0.24
N THR A 79 27.61 -12.76 0.87
CA THR A 79 27.36 -13.39 2.16
C THR A 79 25.89 -13.81 2.25
N PRO A 80 25.56 -14.89 2.99
CA PRO A 80 24.16 -15.31 3.17
C PRO A 80 23.24 -14.19 3.68
N ALA A 81 23.77 -13.30 4.54
CA ALA A 81 23.05 -12.13 5.03
C ALA A 81 22.81 -11.09 3.93
N GLY A 82 23.77 -10.87 3.03
CA GLY A 82 23.62 -9.99 1.87
C GLY A 82 22.61 -10.52 0.86
N MET A 83 22.59 -11.83 0.62
CA MET A 83 21.60 -12.47 -0.26
C MET A 83 20.18 -12.46 0.34
N MET A 84 20.03 -12.60 1.67
CA MET A 84 18.72 -12.44 2.32
C MET A 84 18.14 -11.02 2.22
N LEU A 85 19.00 -9.99 2.24
CA LEU A 85 18.57 -8.59 2.36
C LEU A 85 18.47 -7.90 0.99
N GLY A 86 19.42 -8.21 0.10
CA GLY A 86 19.43 -7.73 -1.28
C GLY A 86 18.62 -8.61 -2.22
N GLY A 87 18.60 -9.92 -2.02
CA GLY A 87 18.11 -10.89 -3.01
C GLY A 87 19.27 -11.48 -3.84
N PRO A 88 19.01 -12.52 -4.65
CA PRO A 88 20.00 -13.09 -5.55
C PRO A 88 20.41 -12.07 -6.62
N MET A 89 21.69 -12.03 -6.97
CA MET A 89 22.17 -11.14 -8.04
C MET A 89 21.62 -11.61 -9.40
N PHE A 90 20.55 -10.96 -9.87
CA PHE A 90 19.96 -11.23 -11.17
C PHE A 90 20.53 -10.33 -12.26
N GLY A 91 20.86 -10.93 -13.40
CA GLY A 91 21.28 -10.23 -14.63
C GLY A 91 22.60 -10.74 -15.17
N GLY A 92 22.76 -10.73 -16.50
CA GLY A 92 24.00 -11.16 -17.17
C GLY A 92 25.23 -10.28 -16.85
N ASN A 93 25.04 -9.13 -16.22
CA ASN A 93 26.10 -8.19 -15.84
C ASN A 93 25.84 -7.62 -14.42
N GLU A 94 26.22 -8.40 -13.41
CA GLU A 94 26.04 -8.12 -11.96
C GLU A 94 26.64 -6.78 -11.47
N THR A 95 27.46 -6.11 -12.28
CA THR A 95 28.10 -4.81 -11.99
C THR A 95 27.28 -3.62 -12.42
N GLU A 96 26.22 -3.85 -13.21
CA GLU A 96 25.37 -2.79 -13.70
C GLU A 96 24.61 -2.17 -12.53
N LEU A 97 24.69 -0.84 -12.42
CA LEU A 97 24.10 -0.11 -11.30
C LEU A 97 22.59 -0.39 -11.21
N GLY A 98 21.89 -0.61 -12.32
CA GLY A 98 20.46 -0.89 -12.33
C GLY A 98 20.11 -2.18 -11.59
N ALA A 99 20.83 -3.27 -11.87
CA ALA A 99 20.62 -4.57 -11.22
C ALA A 99 20.94 -4.51 -9.73
N MET A 100 22.04 -3.85 -9.35
CA MET A 100 22.43 -3.66 -7.95
C MET A 100 21.39 -2.86 -7.16
N MET A 101 20.88 -1.78 -7.76
CA MET A 101 19.85 -0.93 -7.15
C MET A 101 18.50 -1.66 -7.02
N ALA A 102 18.11 -2.43 -8.04
CA ALA A 102 16.89 -3.23 -8.00
C ALA A 102 16.95 -4.26 -6.86
N ASN A 103 18.06 -4.96 -6.71
CA ASN A 103 18.25 -5.93 -5.64
C ASN A 103 18.18 -5.26 -4.24
N GLU A 104 19.08 -4.32 -3.95
CA GLU A 104 19.15 -3.69 -2.62
C GLU A 104 17.87 -2.93 -2.21
N LEU A 105 17.20 -2.27 -3.17
CA LEU A 105 16.05 -1.43 -2.85
C LEU A 105 14.71 -2.14 -2.98
N MET A 106 14.57 -3.21 -3.76
CA MET A 106 13.25 -3.82 -3.99
C MET A 106 12.61 -4.29 -2.68
N LEU A 107 13.32 -5.08 -1.86
CA LEU A 107 12.78 -5.56 -0.59
C LEU A 107 12.47 -4.41 0.37
N THR A 108 13.40 -3.45 0.49
CA THR A 108 13.27 -2.27 1.34
C THR A 108 12.02 -1.46 1.00
N LEU A 109 11.78 -1.25 -0.30
CA LEU A 109 10.63 -0.51 -0.80
C LEU A 109 9.32 -1.30 -0.65
N ILE A 110 9.33 -2.61 -0.92
CA ILE A 110 8.18 -3.48 -0.69
C ILE A 110 7.73 -3.36 0.76
N VAL A 111 8.65 -3.50 1.70
CA VAL A 111 8.35 -3.40 3.14
C VAL A 111 7.83 -2.02 3.48
N ALA A 112 8.51 -0.96 3.06
CA ALA A 112 8.14 0.42 3.38
C ALA A 112 6.76 0.80 2.81
N MET A 113 6.51 0.50 1.53
CA MET A 113 5.22 0.78 0.87
C MET A 113 4.10 -0.10 1.43
N SER A 114 4.38 -1.36 1.78
CA SER A 114 3.41 -2.24 2.43
C SER A 114 3.03 -1.74 3.82
N ILE A 115 4.00 -1.27 4.63
CA ILE A 115 3.74 -0.64 5.93
C ILE A 115 2.84 0.59 5.75
N LEU A 116 3.17 1.46 4.78
CA LEU A 116 2.36 2.63 4.48
C LEU A 116 0.93 2.25 4.10
N ALA A 117 0.76 1.26 3.24
CA ALA A 117 -0.54 0.74 2.82
C ALA A 117 -1.35 0.23 4.03
N VAL A 118 -0.76 -0.67 4.84
CA VAL A 118 -1.38 -1.25 6.04
C VAL A 118 -1.84 -0.15 7.00
N LEU A 119 -0.94 0.76 7.36
CA LEU A 119 -1.25 1.85 8.30
C LEU A 119 -2.32 2.80 7.76
N THR A 120 -2.39 2.99 6.45
CA THR A 120 -3.40 3.84 5.82
C THR A 120 -4.77 3.16 5.85
N VAL A 121 -4.85 1.86 5.50
CA VAL A 121 -6.10 1.11 5.54
C VAL A 121 -6.66 1.04 6.96
N ILE A 122 -5.86 0.64 7.95
CA ILE A 122 -6.34 0.52 9.34
C ILE A 122 -6.78 1.87 9.90
N ARG A 123 -6.06 2.95 9.57
CA ARG A 123 -6.41 4.31 10.01
C ARG A 123 -7.76 4.77 9.48
N HIS A 124 -8.05 4.54 8.20
CA HIS A 124 -9.31 4.97 7.56
C HIS A 124 -10.44 3.96 7.67
N THR A 125 -10.24 2.89 8.45
CA THR A 125 -11.27 1.89 8.77
C THR A 125 -11.44 1.77 10.28
N ARG A 126 -10.67 0.90 10.94
CA ARG A 126 -10.84 0.58 12.36
C ARG A 126 -10.56 1.72 13.31
N ALA A 127 -9.54 2.53 13.06
CA ALA A 127 -9.28 3.67 13.96
C ALA A 127 -10.42 4.71 13.93
N GLU A 128 -11.12 4.86 12.80
CA GLU A 128 -12.33 5.69 12.72
C GLU A 128 -13.54 5.06 13.41
N GLU A 129 -13.59 3.74 13.50
CA GLU A 129 -14.63 3.02 14.25
C GLU A 129 -14.43 3.13 15.76
N GLU A 130 -13.20 2.93 16.24
CA GLU A 130 -12.88 3.07 17.67
C GLU A 130 -13.09 4.49 18.20
N SER A 131 -12.85 5.51 17.36
CA SER A 131 -13.03 6.92 17.75
C SER A 131 -14.48 7.38 17.70
N GLY A 132 -15.44 6.51 17.36
CA GLY A 132 -16.85 6.86 17.20
C GLY A 132 -17.16 7.73 15.97
N ALA A 133 -16.14 8.16 15.22
CA ALA A 133 -16.31 8.91 13.97
C ALA A 133 -17.12 8.11 12.93
N ALA A 134 -17.08 6.78 13.01
CA ALA A 134 -17.93 5.87 12.27
C ALA A 134 -19.42 6.10 12.42
N GLU A 135 -19.88 6.30 13.63
CA GLU A 135 -21.30 6.42 13.91
C GLU A 135 -21.84 7.76 13.40
N LEU A 136 -21.02 8.82 13.52
CA LEU A 136 -21.33 10.14 12.94
C LEU A 136 -21.38 10.12 11.41
N VAL A 137 -20.47 9.37 10.76
CA VAL A 137 -20.46 9.20 9.31
C VAL A 137 -21.62 8.32 8.84
N LEU A 138 -21.99 7.28 9.59
CA LEU A 138 -23.15 6.42 9.27
C LEU A 138 -24.49 7.10 9.53
N ALA A 139 -24.54 8.10 10.42
CA ALA A 139 -25.69 8.99 10.56
C ALA A 139 -25.88 9.90 9.34
N SER A 140 -24.84 10.05 8.50
CA SER A 140 -24.90 10.74 7.21
C SER A 140 -25.24 9.78 6.06
N VAL A 141 -25.42 10.30 4.84
CA VAL A 141 -25.81 9.52 3.66
C VAL A 141 -24.61 8.74 3.09
N VAL A 142 -24.08 7.77 3.84
CA VAL A 142 -22.91 6.96 3.45
C VAL A 142 -23.26 5.47 3.46
N GLY A 143 -22.87 4.76 2.41
CA GLY A 143 -23.11 3.32 2.28
C GLY A 143 -22.14 2.45 3.09
N ARG A 144 -22.55 1.23 3.44
CA ARG A 144 -21.79 0.30 4.30
C ARG A 144 -20.38 -0.02 3.77
N TYR A 145 -20.19 -0.09 2.45
CA TYR A 145 -18.89 -0.40 1.85
C TYR A 145 -18.07 0.84 1.50
N ALA A 146 -18.63 2.04 1.62
CA ALA A 146 -17.99 3.28 1.19
C ALA A 146 -16.66 3.56 1.90
N ARG A 147 -16.51 3.12 3.16
CA ARG A 147 -15.31 3.36 3.99
C ARG A 147 -14.13 2.51 3.59
N THR A 148 -14.30 1.18 3.57
CA THR A 148 -13.25 0.25 3.15
C THR A 148 -12.79 0.54 1.73
N THR A 149 -13.73 0.92 0.87
CA THR A 149 -13.46 1.16 -0.54
C THR A 149 -12.78 2.51 -0.74
N ALA A 150 -13.16 3.55 0.01
CA ALA A 150 -12.40 4.80 0.07
C ALA A 150 -10.96 4.56 0.55
N ALA A 151 -10.77 3.78 1.61
CA ALA A 151 -9.44 3.49 2.15
C ALA A 151 -8.54 2.76 1.13
N LEU A 152 -9.06 1.73 0.47
CA LEU A 152 -8.35 1.01 -0.58
C LEU A 152 -8.05 1.89 -1.80
N THR A 153 -8.99 2.75 -2.21
CA THR A 153 -8.75 3.70 -3.31
C THR A 153 -7.68 4.71 -2.96
N VAL A 154 -7.65 5.22 -1.72
CA VAL A 154 -6.58 6.13 -1.26
C VAL A 154 -5.22 5.43 -1.33
N VAL A 155 -5.12 4.18 -0.86
CA VAL A 155 -3.88 3.40 -0.96
C VAL A 155 -3.47 3.19 -2.41
N ALA A 156 -4.40 2.85 -3.30
CA ALA A 156 -4.12 2.71 -4.73
C ALA A 156 -3.59 4.01 -5.34
N ILE A 157 -4.20 5.16 -5.03
CA ILE A 157 -3.74 6.48 -5.50
C ILE A 157 -2.32 6.77 -4.98
N VAL A 158 -2.05 6.52 -3.70
CA VAL A 158 -0.74 6.75 -3.08
C VAL A 158 0.32 5.85 -3.70
N ASN A 159 0.02 4.56 -3.89
CA ASN A 159 0.94 3.60 -4.51
C ASN A 159 1.25 3.96 -5.97
N LEU A 160 0.24 4.38 -6.74
CA LEU A 160 0.44 4.85 -8.11
C LEU A 160 1.28 6.13 -8.16
N THR A 161 1.04 7.06 -7.23
CA THR A 161 1.83 8.29 -7.12
C THR A 161 3.29 7.97 -6.81
N LEU A 162 3.54 7.10 -5.83
CA LEU A 162 4.87 6.61 -5.48
C LEU A 162 5.54 5.93 -6.67
N ALA A 163 4.85 5.01 -7.34
CA ALA A 163 5.41 4.32 -8.51
C ALA A 163 5.82 5.32 -9.60
N ALA A 164 4.97 6.32 -9.88
CA ALA A 164 5.28 7.36 -10.87
C ALA A 164 6.46 8.26 -10.45
N THR A 165 6.48 8.75 -9.21
CA THR A 165 7.55 9.65 -8.75
C THR A 165 8.88 8.93 -8.63
N MET A 166 8.88 7.68 -8.17
CA MET A 166 10.08 6.85 -8.07
C MET A 166 10.63 6.46 -9.44
N THR A 167 9.76 6.10 -10.39
CA THR A 167 10.16 5.86 -11.78
C THR A 167 10.78 7.12 -12.39
N ALA A 168 10.17 8.28 -12.19
CA ALA A 168 10.71 9.55 -12.68
C ALA A 168 12.06 9.90 -12.04
N ALA A 169 12.24 9.62 -10.75
CA ALA A 169 13.51 9.81 -10.04
C ALA A 169 14.64 8.92 -10.58
N MET A 170 14.34 7.66 -10.89
CA MET A 170 15.29 6.73 -11.51
C MET A 170 15.62 7.14 -12.95
N ALA A 171 14.61 7.51 -13.74
CA ALA A 171 14.80 8.03 -15.10
C ALA A 171 15.69 9.28 -15.12
N ALA A 172 15.47 10.21 -14.19
CA ALA A 172 16.30 11.41 -14.05
C ALA A 172 17.75 11.10 -13.62
N SER A 173 17.99 9.92 -13.02
CA SER A 173 19.31 9.45 -12.61
C SER A 173 20.05 8.68 -13.72
N GLY A 174 19.43 8.55 -14.90
CA GLY A 174 19.99 7.93 -16.10
C GLY A 174 19.71 6.43 -16.26
N PHE A 175 18.76 5.88 -15.51
CA PHE A 175 18.34 4.47 -15.65
C PHE A 175 17.26 4.31 -16.73
N ASP A 176 17.14 3.10 -17.28
CA ASP A 176 16.09 2.77 -18.23
C ASP A 176 14.70 2.94 -17.60
N VAL A 177 13.80 3.59 -18.33
CA VAL A 177 12.47 3.95 -17.84
C VAL A 177 11.57 2.71 -17.73
N VAL A 178 11.68 1.76 -18.65
CA VAL A 178 10.85 0.55 -18.69
C VAL A 178 11.20 -0.36 -17.53
N ASP A 179 12.49 -0.58 -17.28
CA ASP A 179 12.95 -1.41 -16.16
C ASP A 179 12.60 -0.76 -14.81
N SER A 180 12.83 0.55 -14.68
CA SER A 180 12.48 1.31 -13.48
C SER A 180 10.97 1.28 -13.20
N ALA A 181 10.14 1.43 -14.25
CA ALA A 181 8.69 1.35 -14.14
C ALA A 181 8.23 -0.06 -13.76
N GLY A 182 8.79 -1.10 -14.38
CA GLY A 182 8.48 -2.50 -14.06
C GLY A 182 8.72 -2.82 -12.59
N MET A 183 9.89 -2.42 -12.07
CA MET A 183 10.22 -2.54 -10.65
C MET A 183 9.22 -1.78 -9.77
N CYS A 184 9.02 -0.47 -10.02
CA CYS A 184 8.17 0.37 -9.18
C CYS A 184 6.69 -0.08 -9.17
N VAL A 185 6.18 -0.54 -10.31
CA VAL A 185 4.82 -1.09 -10.44
C VAL A 185 4.70 -2.42 -9.71
N GLY A 186 5.70 -3.30 -9.81
CA GLY A 186 5.75 -4.55 -9.06
C GLY A 186 5.70 -4.31 -7.54
N VAL A 187 6.51 -3.39 -7.04
CA VAL A 187 6.51 -2.98 -5.63
C VAL A 187 5.14 -2.43 -5.22
N ALA A 188 4.54 -1.56 -6.03
CA ALA A 188 3.22 -0.99 -5.77
C ALA A 188 2.11 -2.05 -5.74
N ALA A 189 2.20 -3.08 -6.58
CA ALA A 189 1.28 -4.20 -6.61
C ALA A 189 1.37 -5.04 -5.32
N VAL A 190 2.58 -5.38 -4.88
CA VAL A 190 2.80 -6.10 -3.61
C VAL A 190 2.27 -5.28 -2.43
N ALA A 191 2.57 -3.97 -2.38
CA ALA A 191 2.04 -3.09 -1.34
C ALA A 191 0.50 -3.05 -1.35
N MET A 192 -0.13 -3.14 -2.53
CA MET A 192 -1.60 -3.22 -2.64
C MET A 192 -2.15 -4.53 -2.06
N VAL A 193 -1.45 -5.66 -2.25
CA VAL A 193 -1.82 -6.94 -1.64
C VAL A 193 -1.82 -6.82 -0.11
N PHE A 194 -0.78 -6.23 0.48
CA PHE A 194 -0.75 -5.99 1.93
C PHE A 194 -1.80 -4.98 2.40
N GLY A 195 -2.15 -4.00 1.58
CA GLY A 195 -3.31 -3.13 1.82
C GLY A 195 -4.63 -3.92 1.86
N ALA A 196 -4.82 -4.88 0.96
CA ALA A 196 -5.98 -5.76 0.97
C ALA A 196 -6.00 -6.69 2.21
N VAL A 197 -4.85 -7.25 2.58
CA VAL A 197 -4.69 -8.01 3.83
C VAL A 197 -5.09 -7.15 5.03
N ALA A 198 -4.63 -5.90 5.10
CA ALA A 198 -5.02 -4.97 6.16
C ALA A 198 -6.53 -4.68 6.17
N ALA A 199 -7.20 -4.66 5.01
CA ALA A 199 -8.65 -4.50 4.96
C ALA A 199 -9.38 -5.72 5.52
N VAL A 200 -8.84 -6.92 5.31
CA VAL A 200 -9.37 -8.17 5.88
C VAL A 200 -9.12 -8.23 7.38
N THR A 201 -7.90 -7.92 7.84
CA THR A 201 -7.59 -7.90 9.28
C THR A 201 -8.36 -6.79 10.00
N ALA A 202 -8.59 -5.65 9.35
CA ALA A 202 -9.51 -4.65 9.86
C ALA A 202 -10.88 -5.28 10.13
N GLN A 203 -11.46 -6.07 9.23
CA GLN A 203 -12.77 -6.66 9.46
C GLN A 203 -12.80 -7.71 10.59
N MET A 204 -11.71 -8.46 10.79
CA MET A 204 -11.65 -9.52 11.80
C MET A 204 -11.44 -9.03 13.24
N TRP A 205 -10.65 -7.96 13.44
CA TRP A 205 -10.33 -7.45 14.78
C TRP A 205 -11.23 -6.29 15.19
N ARG A 206 -11.59 -6.24 16.48
CA ARG A 206 -12.34 -5.12 17.07
C ARG A 206 -11.46 -3.91 17.39
N VAL A 207 -10.16 -4.13 17.55
CA VAL A 207 -9.20 -3.09 17.97
C VAL A 207 -8.17 -2.82 16.88
N ALA A 208 -7.91 -1.55 16.53
CA ALA A 208 -7.02 -1.12 15.46
C ALA A 208 -5.56 -1.57 15.70
N ARG A 209 -5.11 -1.55 16.95
CA ARG A 209 -3.78 -2.07 17.33
C ARG A 209 -3.63 -3.55 17.01
N GLY A 210 -4.67 -4.35 17.28
CA GLY A 210 -4.70 -5.78 16.96
C GLY A 210 -4.70 -6.03 15.45
N ALA A 211 -5.54 -5.30 14.70
CA ALA A 211 -5.59 -5.39 13.24
C ALA A 211 -4.25 -5.02 12.58
N THR A 212 -3.60 -3.96 13.08
CA THR A 212 -2.28 -3.52 12.61
C THR A 212 -1.22 -4.57 12.91
N GLY A 213 -1.17 -5.08 14.14
CA GLY A 213 -0.20 -6.12 14.53
C GLY A 213 -0.33 -7.38 13.68
N ALA A 214 -1.56 -7.84 13.41
CA ALA A 214 -1.81 -8.99 12.55
C ALA A 214 -1.33 -8.77 11.11
N ALA A 215 -1.65 -7.62 10.51
CA ALA A 215 -1.22 -7.31 9.14
C ALA A 215 0.32 -7.16 9.04
N MET A 216 0.95 -6.53 10.03
CA MET A 216 2.41 -6.41 10.09
C MET A 216 3.10 -7.76 10.31
N ALA A 217 2.50 -8.65 11.11
CA ALA A 217 3.01 -10.01 11.28
C ALA A 217 2.95 -10.80 9.97
N THR A 218 1.87 -10.66 9.20
CA THR A 218 1.77 -11.27 7.86
C THR A 218 2.85 -10.73 6.91
N LEU A 219 3.11 -9.41 6.93
CA LEU A 219 4.18 -8.81 6.15
C LEU A 219 5.56 -9.33 6.56
N ALA A 220 5.83 -9.40 7.88
CA ALA A 220 7.08 -9.92 8.39
C ALA A 220 7.27 -11.40 8.01
N LEU A 221 6.23 -12.22 8.13
CA LEU A 221 6.26 -13.63 7.73
C LEU A 221 6.56 -13.78 6.23
N ALA A 222 5.89 -13.00 5.39
CA ALA A 222 6.13 -13.02 3.95
C ALA A 222 7.57 -12.62 3.59
N ALA A 223 8.09 -11.58 4.24
CA ALA A 223 9.48 -11.15 4.07
C ALA A 223 10.49 -12.22 4.52
N LEU A 224 10.20 -12.93 5.63
CA LEU A 224 11.02 -14.04 6.11
C LEU A 224 11.00 -15.23 5.14
N VAL A 225 9.81 -15.62 4.66
CA VAL A 225 9.66 -16.71 3.69
C VAL A 225 10.41 -16.39 2.41
N ARG A 226 10.28 -15.17 1.89
CA ARG A 226 11.05 -14.68 0.75
C ARG A 226 12.55 -14.75 1.01
N GLY A 227 13.03 -14.18 2.12
CA GLY A 227 14.46 -14.16 2.44
C GLY A 227 15.06 -15.56 2.59
N VAL A 228 14.30 -16.51 3.16
CA VAL A 228 14.71 -17.93 3.21
C VAL A 228 14.72 -18.54 1.80
N GLY A 229 13.72 -18.25 0.98
CA GLY A 229 13.66 -18.68 -0.42
C GLY A 229 14.85 -18.19 -1.25
N ASP A 230 15.20 -16.90 -1.11
CA ASP A 230 16.32 -16.24 -1.77
C ASP A 230 17.68 -16.86 -1.38
N VAL A 231 17.79 -17.52 -0.21
CA VAL A 231 19.00 -18.25 0.23
C VAL A 231 19.05 -19.69 -0.25
N ILE A 232 17.90 -20.36 -0.33
CA ILE A 232 17.81 -21.76 -0.75
C ILE A 232 18.00 -21.88 -2.26
N ASP A 233 17.40 -20.95 -3.02
CA ASP A 233 17.51 -20.91 -4.47
C ASP A 233 18.07 -19.55 -4.91
N ASN A 234 19.38 -19.54 -5.25
CA ASN A 234 20.05 -18.37 -5.82
C ASN A 234 19.50 -17.97 -7.21
N SER A 235 18.47 -18.66 -7.70
CA SER A 235 17.74 -18.38 -8.95
C SER A 235 16.44 -17.61 -8.73
N GLY A 236 16.09 -17.27 -7.50
CA GLY A 236 14.86 -16.56 -7.15
C GLY A 236 13.72 -17.50 -6.84
N SER A 237 13.27 -17.43 -5.58
CA SER A 237 12.00 -18.01 -5.21
C SER A 237 10.86 -17.30 -5.94
N ALA A 238 9.80 -18.03 -6.30
CA ALA A 238 8.59 -17.48 -6.92
C ALA A 238 7.75 -16.56 -5.99
N LEU A 239 8.30 -16.18 -4.84
CA LEU A 239 7.78 -15.29 -3.79
C LEU A 239 8.89 -14.33 -3.37
#